data_AF-A0A242JZU1-F1
#
_entry.id   AF-A0A242JZU1-F1
#
_cell.length_a   1.000
_cell.length_b   1.000
_cell.length_c   1.000
_cell.angle_alpha   90.00
_cell.angle_beta   90.00
_cell.angle_gamma   90.00
#
_symmetry.space_group_name_H-M   'P 1'
#
loop_
_entity.id
_entity.type
_entity.pdbx_description
1 polymer ?
#
loop_
_entity_poly.entity_id
_entity_poly.type
_entity_poly.pdbx_seq_one_letter_code
_entity_poly.pdbx_strand_id
1 'polypeptide(L)'
;MGQFKKALAYQAIKRLHEEKKYPIQPMCTFLQVTRSAYYNWLKQPKSMREQANRQVAEIIHTIHEKHPDMGYRRIKDELKRTYHMIINDKRVLRICRHEQIQSMIKHPANCITRHAYVPYHKAKNILNRQFHAEKPNQKWVTDVSEFKYC
;
A
#
# COMPACT_ATOMS: atom_id res chain seq x y z
N MET A 1 -8.15 -7.41 16.25
CA MET A 1 -8.01 -8.77 16.81
C MET A 1 -9.34 -9.36 17.31
N GLY A 2 -10.17 -8.65 18.09
CA GLY A 2 -11.38 -9.23 18.70
C GLY A 2 -12.57 -9.56 17.77
N GLN A 3 -12.81 -8.76 16.72
CA GLN A 3 -13.94 -9.01 15.80
C GLN A 3 -13.73 -10.24 14.90
N PHE A 4 -12.49 -10.48 14.46
CA PHE A 4 -12.15 -11.59 13.57
C PHE A 4 -12.36 -12.96 14.25
N LYS A 5 -11.97 -13.09 15.53
CA LYS A 5 -12.21 -14.31 16.32
C LYS A 5 -13.70 -14.61 16.49
N LYS A 6 -14.53 -13.57 16.70
CA LYS A 6 -15.99 -13.74 16.83
C LYS A 6 -16.64 -14.14 15.51
N ALA A 7 -16.21 -13.56 14.38
CA ALA A 7 -16.71 -13.94 13.06
C ALA A 7 -16.47 -15.42 12.74
N LEU A 8 -15.28 -15.93 13.08
CA LEU A 8 -14.91 -17.33 12.88
C LEU A 8 -15.74 -18.27 13.77
N ALA A 9 -16.00 -17.88 15.02
CA ALA A 9 -16.90 -18.60 15.90
C ALA A 9 -18.33 -18.67 15.35
N TYR A 10 -18.88 -17.57 14.82
CA TYR A 10 -20.20 -17.58 14.20
C TYR A 10 -20.27 -18.50 12.97
N GLN A 11 -19.24 -18.48 12.12
CA GLN A 11 -19.15 -19.37 10.96
C GLN A 11 -19.09 -20.84 11.36
N ALA A 12 -18.33 -21.20 12.40
CA ALA A 12 -18.26 -22.56 12.91
C ALA A 12 -19.63 -23.04 13.43
N ILE A 13 -20.34 -22.20 14.20
CA ILE A 13 -21.69 -22.51 14.70
C ILE A 13 -22.65 -22.75 13.54
N LYS A 14 -22.64 -21.87 12.53
CA LYS A 14 -23.50 -22.01 11.34
C LYS A 14 -23.23 -23.33 10.62
N ARG A 15 -21.96 -23.64 10.35
CA ARG A 15 -21.55 -24.85 9.64
C ARG A 15 -21.95 -26.12 10.40
N LEU A 16 -21.69 -26.17 11.70
CA LEU A 16 -22.05 -27.31 12.55
C LEU A 16 -23.56 -27.49 12.69
N HIS A 17 -24.33 -26.40 12.70
CA HIS A 17 -25.79 -26.46 12.69
C HIS A 17 -26.33 -26.97 11.34
N GLU A 18 -25.75 -26.54 10.22
CA GLU A 18 -26.19 -26.94 8.88
C GLU A 18 -25.82 -28.40 8.54
N GLU A 19 -24.57 -28.80 8.80
CA GLU A 19 -24.05 -30.14 8.46
C GLU A 19 -24.52 -31.22 9.44
N LYS A 20 -24.51 -30.93 10.75
CA LYS A 20 -24.74 -31.93 11.81
C LYS A 20 -26.00 -31.70 12.63
N LYS A 21 -26.82 -30.68 12.29
CA LYS A 21 -28.07 -30.32 12.98
C LYS A 21 -27.89 -30.08 14.48
N TYR A 22 -26.70 -29.67 14.91
CA TYR A 22 -26.44 -29.43 16.33
C TYR A 22 -27.22 -28.20 16.85
N PRO A 23 -27.71 -28.24 18.10
CA PRO A 23 -28.45 -27.12 18.67
C PRO A 23 -27.57 -25.89 18.90
N ILE A 24 -28.05 -24.72 18.48
CA ILE A 24 -27.28 -23.46 18.47
C ILE A 24 -26.92 -22.99 19.88
N GLN A 25 -27.81 -23.21 20.86
CA GLN A 25 -27.63 -22.75 22.24
C GLN A 25 -26.33 -23.30 22.89
N PRO A 26 -26.08 -24.62 22.95
CA PRO A 26 -24.85 -25.15 23.54
C PRO A 26 -23.59 -24.78 22.75
N MET A 27 -23.66 -24.65 21.41
CA MET A 27 -22.52 -24.20 20.62
C MET A 27 -22.13 -22.74 20.92
N CYS A 28 -23.13 -21.87 21.07
CA CYS A 28 -22.94 -20.48 21.52
C CYS A 28 -22.29 -20.44 22.92
N THR A 29 -22.76 -21.26 23.85
CA THR A 29 -22.20 -21.35 25.22
C THR A 29 -20.75 -21.83 25.18
N PHE A 30 -20.45 -22.89 24.41
CA PHE A 30 -19.11 -23.46 24.29
C PHE A 30 -18.09 -22.47 23.73
N LEU A 31 -18.47 -21.69 22.72
CA LEU A 31 -17.61 -20.68 22.09
C LEU A 31 -17.63 -19.32 22.80
N GLN A 32 -18.32 -19.22 23.95
CA GLN A 32 -18.47 -17.99 24.75
C GLN A 32 -19.06 -16.81 23.95
N VAL A 33 -20.09 -17.12 23.16
CA VAL A 33 -20.78 -16.16 22.30
C VAL A 33 -22.25 -16.04 22.69
N THR A 34 -22.77 -14.82 22.77
CA THR A 34 -24.19 -14.60 23.07
C THR A 34 -25.06 -15.00 21.87
N ARG A 35 -26.16 -15.72 22.14
CA ARG A 35 -27.12 -16.15 21.11
C ARG A 35 -27.67 -14.98 20.29
N SER A 36 -27.97 -13.84 20.91
CA SER A 36 -28.43 -12.62 20.22
C SER A 36 -27.41 -12.11 19.21
N ALA A 37 -26.11 -12.09 19.56
CA ALA A 37 -25.06 -11.67 18.64
C ALA A 37 -24.90 -12.62 17.45
N TYR A 38 -25.08 -13.94 17.65
CA TYR A 38 -25.09 -14.91 16.55
C TYR A 38 -26.22 -14.64 15.55
N TYR A 39 -27.47 -14.46 16.03
CA TYR A 39 -28.59 -14.17 15.13
C TYR A 39 -28.50 -12.78 14.50
N ASN A 40 -27.93 -11.80 15.20
CA ASN A 40 -27.64 -10.49 14.60
C ASN A 40 -26.63 -10.61 13.46
N TRP A 41 -25.56 -11.39 13.65
CA TRP A 41 -24.61 -11.69 12.59
C TRP A 41 -25.26 -12.47 11.43
N LEU A 42 -26.18 -13.40 11.73
CA LEU A 42 -26.93 -14.14 10.73
C LEU A 42 -27.82 -13.23 9.86
N LYS A 43 -28.46 -12.22 10.47
CA LYS A 43 -29.31 -11.23 9.78
C LYS A 43 -28.50 -10.17 9.02
N GLN A 44 -27.37 -9.73 9.56
CA GLN A 44 -26.51 -8.73 8.94
C GLN A 44 -25.05 -9.16 8.99
N PRO A 45 -24.55 -9.85 7.94
CA PRO A 45 -23.20 -10.38 7.96
C PRO A 45 -22.11 -9.29 7.87
N LYS A 46 -22.47 -8.04 7.50
CA LYS A 46 -21.54 -6.91 7.37
C LYS A 46 -22.11 -5.67 8.04
N SER A 47 -21.29 -4.99 8.83
CA SER A 47 -21.67 -3.71 9.43
C SER A 47 -21.79 -2.61 8.35
N MET A 48 -22.68 -1.64 8.54
CA MET A 48 -22.75 -0.43 7.70
C MET A 48 -21.38 0.22 7.47
N ARG A 49 -20.52 0.23 8.50
CA ARG A 49 -19.14 0.74 8.41
C ARG A 49 -18.27 -0.08 7.47
N GLU A 50 -18.45 -1.39 7.48
CA GLU A 50 -17.70 -2.33 6.66
C GLU A 50 -18.13 -2.23 5.19
N GLN A 51 -19.43 -2.06 4.95
CA GLN A 51 -19.97 -1.80 3.62
C GLN A 51 -19.45 -0.47 3.05
N ALA A 52 -19.45 0.60 3.85
CA ALA A 52 -18.87 1.88 3.45
C ALA A 52 -17.36 1.80 3.20
N ASN A 53 -16.63 0.99 3.97
CA ASN A 53 -15.20 0.77 3.72
C ASN A 53 -14.96 -0.05 2.44
N ARG A 54 -15.82 -1.01 2.12
CA ARG A 54 -15.75 -1.79 0.88
C ARG A 54 -15.96 -0.91 -0.35
N GLN A 55 -16.95 -0.01 -0.33
CA GLN A 55 -17.16 0.95 -1.43
C GLN A 55 -15.92 1.83 -1.66
N VAL A 56 -15.32 2.33 -0.58
CA VAL A 56 -14.07 3.11 -0.67
C VAL A 56 -12.91 2.24 -1.18
N ALA A 57 -12.82 0.98 -0.74
CA ALA A 57 -11.79 0.05 -1.19
C ALA A 57 -11.87 -0.23 -2.70
N GLU A 58 -13.08 -0.42 -3.25
CA GLU A 58 -13.30 -0.59 -4.69
C GLU A 58 -12.77 0.62 -5.47
N ILE A 59 -13.08 1.84 -5.03
CA ILE A 59 -12.56 3.06 -5.67
C ILE A 59 -11.02 3.12 -5.56
N ILE A 60 -10.47 2.82 -4.38
CA ILE A 60 -9.02 2.79 -4.17
C ILE A 60 -8.34 1.80 -5.12
N HIS A 61 -8.92 0.62 -5.36
CA HIS A 61 -8.43 -0.34 -6.34
C HIS A 61 -8.40 0.25 -7.75
N THR A 62 -9.50 0.89 -8.19
CA THR A 62 -9.53 1.53 -9.52
C THR A 62 -8.48 2.63 -9.70
N ILE A 63 -8.18 3.38 -8.64
CA ILE A 63 -7.10 4.40 -8.65
C ILE A 63 -5.74 3.72 -8.72
N HIS A 64 -5.53 2.67 -7.93
CA HIS A 64 -4.25 1.97 -7.86
C HIS A 64 -3.91 1.20 -9.14
N GLU A 65 -4.91 0.60 -9.81
CA GLU A 65 -4.73 -0.05 -11.12
C GLU A 65 -4.27 0.94 -12.19
N LYS A 66 -4.81 2.17 -12.19
CA LYS A 66 -4.39 3.23 -13.12
C LYS A 66 -3.00 3.78 -12.77
N HIS A 67 -2.69 3.87 -11.48
CA HIS A 67 -1.47 4.49 -10.97
C HIS A 67 -0.84 3.66 -9.83
N PRO A 68 -0.13 2.57 -10.15
CA PRO A 68 0.43 1.66 -9.16
C PRO A 68 1.55 2.30 -8.30
N ASP A 69 2.11 3.43 -8.75
CA ASP A 69 3.09 4.22 -8.00
C ASP A 69 2.47 5.10 -6.91
N MET A 70 1.14 5.23 -6.87
CA MET A 70 0.46 6.04 -5.85
C MET A 70 0.31 5.27 -4.54
N GLY A 71 0.88 5.81 -3.47
CA GLY A 71 0.63 5.37 -2.09
C GLY A 71 -0.62 6.02 -1.49
N TYR A 72 -0.99 5.60 -0.29
CA TYR A 72 -2.24 6.01 0.39
C TYR A 72 -2.43 7.54 0.51
N ARG A 73 -1.36 8.33 0.61
CA ARG A 73 -1.44 9.80 0.65
C ARG A 73 -1.90 10.38 -0.69
N ARG A 74 -1.29 9.93 -1.80
CA ARG A 74 -1.67 10.36 -3.16
C ARG A 74 -3.06 9.85 -3.53
N ILE A 75 -3.39 8.62 -3.12
CA ILE A 75 -4.73 8.05 -3.29
C ILE A 75 -5.78 8.90 -2.56
N LYS A 76 -5.50 9.37 -1.33
CA LYS A 76 -6.40 10.27 -0.59
C LYS A 76 -6.64 11.58 -1.35
N ASP A 77 -5.59 12.17 -1.91
CA ASP A 77 -5.72 13.41 -2.68
C ASP A 77 -6.57 13.19 -3.94
N GLU A 78 -6.40 12.04 -4.61
CA GLU A 78 -7.20 11.65 -5.77
C GLU A 78 -8.66 11.38 -5.40
N LEU A 79 -8.93 10.72 -4.27
CA LEU A 79 -10.28 10.54 -3.73
C LEU A 79 -10.98 11.88 -3.47
N LYS A 80 -10.24 12.88 -2.99
CA LYS A 80 -10.77 14.24 -2.78
C LYS A 80 -11.01 14.96 -4.11
N ARG A 81 -10.07 14.86 -5.05
CA ARG A 81 -10.06 15.62 -6.32
C ARG A 81 -11.10 15.10 -7.31
N THR A 82 -11.16 13.79 -7.50
CA THR A 82 -11.93 13.15 -8.58
C THR A 82 -13.28 12.63 -8.09
N TYR A 83 -13.34 12.14 -6.85
CA TYR A 83 -14.56 11.53 -6.29
C TYR A 83 -15.24 12.43 -5.25
N HIS A 84 -14.70 13.62 -4.97
CA HIS A 84 -15.21 14.56 -3.96
C HIS A 84 -15.41 13.94 -2.56
N MET A 85 -14.66 12.88 -2.24
CA MET A 85 -14.77 12.17 -0.98
C MET A 85 -13.73 12.70 0.02
N ILE A 86 -14.20 13.38 1.08
CA ILE A 86 -13.33 13.86 2.15
C ILE A 86 -13.14 12.75 3.18
N ILE A 87 -12.04 12.02 3.07
CA ILE A 87 -11.72 10.89 3.96
C ILE A 87 -10.44 11.18 4.74
N ASN A 88 -10.44 10.84 6.03
CA ASN A 88 -9.26 10.92 6.89
C ASN A 88 -8.14 10.00 6.35
N ASP A 89 -6.90 10.48 6.36
CA ASP A 89 -5.72 9.77 5.87
C ASP A 89 -5.49 8.44 6.61
N LYS A 90 -5.74 8.37 7.91
CA LYS A 90 -5.66 7.13 8.71
C LYS A 90 -6.73 6.11 8.32
N ARG A 91 -7.89 6.55 7.80
CA ARG A 91 -8.91 5.63 7.28
C ARG A 91 -8.47 5.04 5.95
N VAL A 92 -7.97 5.87 5.02
CA VAL A 92 -7.40 5.42 3.75
C VAL A 92 -6.24 4.45 3.99
N LEU A 93 -5.30 4.80 4.88
CA LEU A 93 -4.18 3.94 5.25
C LEU A 93 -4.62 2.56 5.76
N ARG A 94 -5.65 2.50 6.62
CA ARG A 94 -6.17 1.23 7.14
C ARG A 94 -6.78 0.38 6.03
N ILE A 95 -7.53 0.99 5.11
CA ILE A 95 -8.13 0.29 3.96
C ILE A 95 -7.02 -0.24 3.05
N CYS A 96 -6.03 0.60 2.67
CA CYS A 96 -4.92 0.13 1.83
C CYS A 96 -4.13 -1.02 2.48
N ARG A 97 -3.90 -0.98 3.80
CA ARG A 97 -3.25 -2.09 4.53
C ARG A 97 -4.08 -3.37 4.53
N HIS A 98 -5.41 -3.25 4.68
CA HIS A 98 -6.32 -4.40 4.63
C HIS A 98 -6.33 -5.05 3.25
N GLU A 99 -6.34 -4.23 2.20
CA GLU A 99 -6.34 -4.65 0.79
C GLU A 99 -4.93 -4.95 0.24
N GLN A 100 -3.90 -4.88 1.08
CA GLN A 100 -2.49 -5.08 0.69
C GLN A 100 -1.97 -4.15 -0.41
N ILE A 101 -2.60 -2.98 -0.57
CA ILE A 101 -2.22 -1.97 -1.56
C ILE A 101 -1.01 -1.17 -1.05
N GLN A 102 0.05 -1.17 -1.85
CA GLN A 102 1.30 -0.46 -1.56
C GLN A 102 1.79 0.28 -2.80
N SER A 103 2.47 1.42 -2.60
CA SER A 103 3.07 2.14 -3.73
C SER A 103 4.20 1.30 -4.33
N MET A 104 4.12 1.04 -5.63
CA MET A 104 5.20 0.40 -6.36
C MET A 104 6.40 1.34 -6.46
N ILE A 105 7.54 0.93 -5.92
CA ILE A 105 8.79 1.67 -6.02
C ILE A 105 9.32 1.47 -7.45
N LYS A 106 9.27 2.52 -8.29
CA LYS A 106 9.71 2.47 -9.70
C LYS A 106 11.21 2.19 -9.86
N HIS A 107 12.03 2.62 -8.91
CA HIS A 107 13.48 2.39 -8.92
C HIS A 107 13.99 2.04 -7.52
N PRO A 108 14.77 0.96 -7.33
CA PRO A 108 15.47 0.74 -6.07
C PRO A 108 16.39 1.93 -5.78
N ALA A 109 16.68 2.19 -4.50
CA ALA A 109 17.51 3.30 -4.02
C ALA A 109 19.00 3.22 -4.43
N ASN A 110 19.30 2.54 -5.53
CA ASN A 110 20.62 2.53 -6.15
C ASN A 110 20.71 3.78 -7.01
N CYS A 111 20.85 4.91 -6.31
CA CYS A 111 20.88 6.26 -6.83
C CYS A 111 21.90 6.41 -7.97
N ILE A 112 21.54 7.24 -8.96
CA ILE A 112 22.40 7.70 -10.07
C ILE A 112 23.67 8.40 -9.54
N THR A 113 23.66 8.89 -8.30
CA THR A 113 24.68 9.77 -7.71
C THR A 113 25.57 9.15 -6.63
N ARG A 114 25.38 7.89 -6.23
CA ARG A 114 26.30 7.25 -5.26
C ARG A 114 27.35 6.46 -6.03
N HIS A 115 28.63 6.67 -5.70
CA HIS A 115 29.76 5.94 -6.28
C HIS A 115 29.52 4.43 -6.14
N ALA A 116 29.04 3.78 -7.20
CA ALA A 116 28.92 2.34 -7.23
C ALA A 116 30.35 1.78 -7.30
N TYR A 117 30.70 0.86 -6.41
CA TYR A 117 32.01 0.19 -6.43
C TYR A 117 32.29 -0.45 -7.81
N VAL A 118 31.23 -0.89 -8.50
CA VAL A 118 31.26 -1.30 -9.90
C VAL A 118 30.14 -0.55 -10.65
N PRO A 119 30.44 0.52 -11.40
CA PRO A 119 29.44 1.19 -12.21
C PRO A 119 29.03 0.29 -13.40
N TYR A 120 27.74 0.25 -13.71
CA TYR A 120 27.21 -0.52 -14.85
C TYR A 120 27.78 -0.04 -16.20
N HIS A 121 28.00 1.28 -16.32
CA HIS A 121 28.69 1.88 -17.46
C HIS A 121 29.83 2.77 -16.96
N LYS A 122 31.07 2.41 -17.30
CA LYS A 122 32.24 3.28 -17.15
C LYS A 122 32.55 3.90 -18.50
N ALA A 123 32.35 5.21 -18.63
CA ALA A 123 32.80 5.93 -19.83
C ALA A 123 34.32 5.78 -19.97
N LYS A 124 34.79 5.57 -21.21
CA LYS A 124 36.22 5.47 -21.48
C LYS A 124 36.90 6.79 -21.08
N ASN A 125 37.98 6.72 -20.32
CA ASN A 125 38.80 7.89 -20.02
C ASN A 125 39.60 8.27 -21.27
N ILE A 126 38.99 9.07 -22.15
CA ILE A 126 39.59 9.49 -23.44
C ILE A 126 40.76 10.45 -23.21
N LEU A 127 40.66 11.31 -22.19
CA LEU A 127 41.65 12.36 -21.93
C LEU A 127 42.93 11.81 -21.26
N ASN A 128 42.80 10.78 -20.41
CA ASN A 128 43.89 10.11 -19.71
C ASN A 128 44.93 11.07 -19.08
N ARG A 129 44.47 12.15 -18.44
CA ARG A 129 45.29 13.23 -17.84
C ARG A 129 46.18 14.01 -18.83
N GLN A 130 45.94 13.91 -20.13
CA GLN A 130 46.60 14.73 -21.14
C GLN A 130 45.81 16.03 -21.38
N PHE A 131 46.12 17.07 -20.60
CA PHE A 131 45.42 18.35 -20.68
C PHE A 131 45.97 19.30 -21.75
N HIS A 132 47.19 19.06 -22.24
CA HIS A 132 47.82 19.89 -23.26
C HIS A 132 47.14 19.70 -24.64
N ALA A 133 46.91 20.81 -25.36
CA ALA A 133 46.36 20.85 -26.71
C ALA A 133 47.13 21.88 -27.54
N GLU A 134 47.37 21.58 -28.82
CA GLU A 134 48.12 22.46 -29.72
C GLU A 134 47.24 23.57 -30.31
N LYS A 135 45.93 23.31 -30.44
CA LYS A 135 44.95 24.26 -30.99
C LYS A 135 43.73 24.38 -30.08
N PRO A 136 43.03 25.54 -30.10
CA PRO A 136 41.74 25.69 -29.43
C PRO A 136 40.73 24.61 -29.86
N ASN A 137 39.76 24.32 -29.01
CA ASN A 137 38.64 23.39 -29.26
C ASN A 137 38.99 21.91 -29.48
N GLN A 138 40.21 21.46 -29.18
CA GLN A 138 40.59 20.06 -29.27
C GLN A 138 40.19 19.22 -28.04
N LYS A 139 40.11 19.85 -26.87
CA LYS A 139 39.78 19.20 -25.58
C LYS A 139 38.86 20.12 -24.79
N TRP A 140 37.71 19.60 -24.38
CA TRP A 140 36.71 20.32 -23.60
C TRP A 140 36.56 19.61 -22.25
N VAL A 141 36.83 20.32 -21.16
CA VAL A 141 36.73 19.79 -19.80
C VAL A 141 35.85 20.74 -19.01
N THR A 142 34.90 20.18 -18.26
CA THR A 142 34.07 20.93 -17.32
C THR A 142 34.38 20.43 -15.92
N ASP A 143 34.56 21.36 -14.98
CA ASP A 143 34.69 21.04 -13.57
C ASP A 143 33.54 21.69 -12.80
N VAL A 144 33.11 21.07 -11.71
CA VAL A 144 32.04 21.58 -10.85
C VAL A 144 32.66 21.98 -9.53
N SER A 145 32.78 23.28 -9.30
CA SER A 145 33.22 23.81 -8.01
C SER A 145 32.01 24.14 -7.15
N GLU A 146 31.89 23.49 -5.99
CA GLU A 146 30.86 23.81 -5.01
C GLU A 146 31.24 25.08 -4.24
N PHE A 147 30.39 26.11 -4.30
CA PHE A 147 30.51 27.30 -3.47
C PHE A 147 29.61 27.17 -2.24
N LYS A 148 30.20 27.30 -1.05
CA LYS A 148 29.46 27.40 0.21
C LYS A 148 29.24 28.87 0.52
N TYR A 149 27.98 29.30 0.55
CA TYR A 149 27.61 30.62 1.05
C TYR A 149 27.51 30.57 2.58
N CYS A 150 28.14 31.52 3.25
CA CYS A 150 28.03 31.74 4.70
C CYS A 150 26.77 32.54 5.02
#